data_AF-A0A916CF93-F1
#
_entry.id   AF-A0A916CF93-F1
#
_cell.length_a   1.000
_cell.length_b   1.000
_cell.length_c   1.000
_cell.angle_alpha   90.00
_cell.angle_beta   90.00
_cell.angle_gamma   90.00
#
_symmetry.space_group_name_H-M   'P 1'
#
loop_
_entity.id
_entity.type
_entity.pdbx_description
1 polymer ?
#
loop_
_entity_poly.entity_id
_entity_poly.type
_entity_poly.pdbx_seq_one_letter_code
_entity_poly.pdbx_strand_id
1 'polypeptide(L)' 'MNYFLLTLGCAKNVADSDGIGSLLDEYGYTPVADSKEADVLIVNTC' A
#
# COMPACT_ATOMS: atom_id res chain seq x y z
N MET A 1 2.84 -1.84 -12.71
CA MET A 1 3.57 -2.58 -11.65
C MET A 1 2.62 -2.70 -10.49
N ASN A 2 2.38 -3.92 -10.02
CA ASN A 2 1.39 -4.23 -9.00
C ASN A 2 1.99 -4.00 -7.61
N TYR A 3 1.23 -3.39 -6.70
CA TYR A 3 1.64 -3.23 -5.30
C TYR A 3 0.61 -3.77 -4.33
N PHE A 4 1.10 -4.34 -3.23
CA PHE A 4 0.29 -4.71 -2.07
C PHE A 4 0.73 -3.89 -0.87
N LEU A 5 -0.21 -3.16 -0.27
CA LEU A 5 0.02 -2.33 0.91
C LEU A 5 -0.68 -2.95 2.12
N LEU A 6 0.11 -3.49 3.05
CA LEU A 6 -0.37 -3.99 4.33
C LEU A 6 -0.21 -2.92 5.40
N THR A 7 -1.33 -2.48 5.96
CA THR A 7 -1.34 -1.56 7.10
C THR A 7 -1.49 -2.34 8.40
N LEU A 8 -0.52 -2.18 9.30
CA LEU A 8 -0.55 -2.70 10.66
C LEU A 8 -0.39 -1.51 11.64
N GLY A 9 -1.06 -1.57 12.78
CA GLY A 9 -0.98 -0.52 13.79
C GLY A 9 -2.31 0.20 14.00
N CYS A 10 -2.25 1.52 14.13
CA CYS A 10 -3.39 2.33 14.57
C CYS A 10 -3.97 3.19 13.43
N ALA A 11 -4.95 4.04 13.77
CA ALA A 11 -5.61 4.95 12.83
C ALA A 11 -4.63 5.86 12.07
N LYS A 12 -3.48 6.19 12.67
CA LYS A 12 -2.44 6.98 11.98
C LYS A 12 -1.83 6.21 10.81
N ASN A 13 -1.50 4.93 11.00
CA ASN A 13 -0.96 4.09 9.92
C ASN A 13 -1.97 3.93 8.78
N VAL A 14 -3.28 3.90 9.08
CA VAL A 14 -4.33 3.87 8.06
C VAL A 14 -4.30 5.16 7.24
N ALA A 15 -4.33 6.32 7.88
CA ALA A 15 -4.26 7.61 7.18
C ALA A 15 -2.98 7.78 6.36
N ASP A 16 -1.84 7.35 6.90
CA ASP A 16 -0.56 7.36 6.18
C ASP A 16 -0.59 6.41 4.98
N SER A 17 -1.25 5.24 5.10
CA SER A 17 -1.38 4.26 4.02
C SER A 17 -2.28 4.75 2.88
N ASP A 18 -3.34 5.51 3.19
CA ASP A 18 -4.17 6.18 2.16
C ASP A 18 -3.32 7.16 1.33
N GLY A 19 -2.42 7.91 1.99
CA GLY A 19 -1.47 8.80 1.31
C GLY A 19 -0.45 8.05 0.46
N ILE A 20 0.10 6.94 0.97
CA ILE A 20 1.01 6.06 0.20
C ILE A 20 0.31 5.51 -1.04
N GLY A 21 -0.92 4.99 -0.89
CA GLY A 21 -1.71 4.46 -2.02
C GLY A 21 -1.98 5.53 -3.07
N SER A 22 -2.42 6.72 -2.64
CA SER A 22 -2.68 7.85 -3.55
C SER A 22 -1.44 8.22 -4.37
N LEU A 23 -0.27 8.27 -3.75
CA LEU A 23 1.00 8.56 -4.45
C LEU A 23 1.31 7.46 -5.48
N LEU A 24 1.18 6.19 -5.12
CA LEU A 24 1.45 5.06 -6.01
C LEU A 24 0.52 5.05 -7.22
N ASP A 25 -0.75 5.37 -7.01
CA ASP A 25 -1.75 5.50 -8.07
C ASP A 25 -1.37 6.65 -9.02
N GLU A 26 -0.92 7.81 -8.51
CA GLU A 26 -0.41 8.93 -9.33
C GLU A 26 0.80 8.53 -10.19
N TYR A 27 1.66 7.64 -9.70
CA TYR A 27 2.80 7.11 -10.45
C TYR A 27 2.46 5.92 -11.36
N GLY A 28 1.18 5.55 -11.49
CA GLY A 28 0.71 4.50 -12.41
C GLY A 28 0.93 3.07 -11.90
N TYR A 29 1.07 2.90 -10.59
CA TYR A 29 1.07 1.58 -9.97
C TYR A 29 -0.37 1.09 -9.82
N THR A 30 -0.56 -0.20 -9.60
CA THR A 30 -1.88 -0.80 -9.48
C THR A 30 -1.99 -1.55 -8.15
N PRO A 31 -2.95 -1.21 -7.27
CA PRO A 31 -3.15 -1.96 -6.04
C PRO A 31 -3.68 -3.36 -6.35
N VAL A 32 -3.18 -4.37 -5.64
CA VAL A 32 -3.69 -5.75 -5.67
C VAL A 32 -4.14 -6.17 -4.28
N ALA A 33 -5.07 -7.12 -4.21
CA ALA A 33 -5.65 -7.62 -2.96
C ALA A 33 -4.92 -8.85 -2.40
N ASP A 34 -4.17 -9.58 -3.24
CA ASP A 34 -3.31 -10.68 -2.83
C ASP A 34 -1.83 -10.25 -2.93
N SER A 35 -1.09 -10.43 -1.84
CA SER A 35 0.35 -10.14 -1.79
C SER A 35 1.16 -10.97 -2.79
N LYS A 36 0.64 -12.11 -3.23
CA LYS A 36 1.28 -12.97 -4.25
C LYS A 36 1.21 -12.40 -5.67
N GLU A 37 0.32 -11.45 -5.92
CA GLU A 37 0.14 -10.79 -7.22
C GLU A 37 0.96 -9.50 -7.34
N ALA A 38 1.64 -9.10 -6.27
CA ALA A 38 2.39 -7.86 -6.19
C ALA A 38 3.83 -8.02 -6.68
N ASP A 39 4.28 -7.03 -7.46
CA ASP A 39 5.69 -6.83 -7.79
C ASP A 39 6.43 -6.17 -6.61
N VAL A 40 5.71 -5.37 -5.81
CA VAL A 40 6.22 -4.64 -4.65
C VAL A 40 5.28 -4.82 -3.46
N LEU A 41 5.83 -5.20 -2.31
CA LEU A 41 5.10 -5.32 -1.06
C LEU A 41 5.53 -4.25 -0.07
N ILE A 42 4.57 -3.53 0.50
CA ILE A 42 4.79 -2.47 1.48
C ILE A 42 4.06 -2.86 2.76
N VAL A 43 4.77 -2.83 3.89
CA VAL A 43 4.18 -3.01 5.22
C VAL A 43 4.37 -1.71 5.99
N ASN A 44 3.27 -1.02 6.29
CA ASN A 44 3.28 0.15 7.15
C ASN A 44 2.89 -0.28 8.57
N THR A 45 3.85 -0.25 9.51
CA THR A 45 3.66 -0.69 10.91
C THR A 45 4.07 0.43 11.89
N CYS A 46 3.53 0.37 13.11
CA CYS A 46 4.00 1.18 14.24
C CYS A 46 5.36 0.70 14.76
#